data_AF-A0A535YP71-F1
#
_entry.id   AF-A0A535YP71-F1
#
_cell.length_a   1.000
_cell.length_b   1.000
_cell.length_c   1.000
_cell.angle_alpha   90.00
_cell.angle_beta   90.00
_cell.angle_gamma   90.00
#
_symmetry.space_group_name_H-M   'P 1'
#
loop_
_entity.id
_entity.type
_entity.pdbx_description
1 polymer ?
#
loop_
_entity_poly.entity_id
_entity_poly.type
_entity_poly.pdbx_seq_one_letter_code
_entity_poly.pdbx_strand_id
1 'polypeptide(L)'
;MTDRPASWHMPNAKQMEKMAFALSRKAPVRPALVPNEDLPPEYWHALLEEARAKSSGSSIAALPLSEIAQHLLRVSCRRCSRCVEIQKVDAIRLYGQRAIWKDVGRRLLDDTCTQRTRDSGSSDCRGLARVCGI
;
A
#
# COMPACT_ATOMS: atom_id res chain seq x y z
N MET A 1 4.67 -8.25 -54.19
CA MET A 1 3.98 -8.41 -52.90
C MET A 1 4.60 -9.58 -52.17
N THR A 2 5.48 -9.30 -51.20
CA THR A 2 5.86 -10.29 -50.19
C THR A 2 6.12 -9.57 -48.88
N ASP A 3 5.05 -9.13 -48.22
CA ASP A 3 5.09 -8.75 -46.81
C ASP A 3 5.29 -10.03 -45.99
N ARG A 4 6.50 -10.21 -45.45
CA ARG A 4 6.82 -11.27 -44.48
C ARG A 4 7.13 -10.60 -43.14
N PRO A 5 6.14 -10.46 -42.23
CA PRO A 5 6.19 -9.47 -41.15
C PRO A 5 6.86 -9.97 -39.86
N ALA A 6 7.89 -10.83 -39.94
CA ALA A 6 8.59 -11.30 -38.73
C ALA A 6 9.98 -11.90 -39.02
N SER A 7 10.92 -11.10 -39.52
CA SER A 7 12.33 -11.31 -39.17
C SER A 7 12.71 -10.23 -38.16
N TRP A 8 13.18 -10.63 -36.98
CA TRP A 8 13.62 -9.73 -35.90
C TRP A 8 14.92 -9.00 -36.26
N HIS A 9 14.91 -8.26 -37.37
CA HIS A 9 16.00 -7.37 -37.73
C HIS A 9 15.74 -5.99 -37.14
N MET A 10 16.72 -5.49 -36.38
CA MET A 10 16.73 -4.11 -35.91
C MET A 10 16.61 -3.18 -37.13
N PRO A 11 15.63 -2.26 -37.18
CA PRO A 11 15.49 -1.32 -38.27
C PRO A 11 16.74 -0.44 -38.40
N ASN A 12 17.22 -0.22 -39.62
CA ASN A 12 18.28 0.76 -39.87
C ASN A 12 17.77 2.19 -39.60
N ALA A 13 18.64 3.15 -39.33
CA ALA A 13 18.32 4.56 -39.06
C ALA A 13 17.29 5.16 -40.04
N LYS A 14 17.45 4.91 -41.35
CA LYS A 14 16.50 5.36 -42.38
C LYS A 14 15.10 4.74 -42.24
N GLN A 15 15.02 3.49 -41.77
CA GLN A 15 13.74 2.83 -41.51
C GLN A 15 13.10 3.38 -40.23
N MET A 16 13.90 3.67 -39.19
CA MET A 16 13.42 4.35 -37.98
C MET A 16 12.84 5.72 -38.29
N GLU A 17 13.52 6.53 -39.11
CA GLU A 17 13.02 7.85 -39.54
C GLU A 17 11.69 7.75 -40.30
N LYS A 18 11.57 6.78 -41.20
CA LYS A 18 10.33 6.55 -41.96
C LYS A 18 9.17 6.13 -41.04
N MET A 19 9.44 5.31 -40.03
CA MET A 19 8.44 4.92 -39.01
C MET A 19 8.04 6.11 -38.14
N ALA A 20 9.01 6.92 -37.68
CA ALA A 20 8.74 8.13 -36.91
C ALA A 20 7.84 9.11 -37.67
N PHE A 21 8.12 9.31 -38.97
CA PHE A 21 7.29 10.16 -39.83
C PHE A 21 5.89 9.60 -40.08
N ALA A 22 5.74 8.27 -40.13
CA ALA A 22 4.44 7.62 -40.26
C ALA A 22 3.60 7.73 -38.97
N LEU A 23 4.23 7.62 -37.80
CA LEU A 23 3.59 7.77 -36.49
C LEU A 23 3.15 9.23 -36.26
N SER A 24 3.97 10.21 -36.66
CA SER A 24 3.62 11.64 -36.54
C SER A 24 2.38 12.03 -37.35
N ARG A 25 2.09 11.34 -38.45
CA ARG A 25 0.90 11.63 -39.29
C ARG A 25 -0.38 10.91 -38.83
N LYS A 26 -0.26 9.87 -37.98
CA LYS A 26 -1.39 9.04 -37.54
C LYS A 26 -1.79 9.22 -36.08
N ALA A 27 -1.03 9.99 -35.30
CA ALA A 27 -1.43 10.28 -33.93
C ALA A 27 -2.58 11.30 -33.94
N PRO A 28 -3.80 10.95 -33.46
CA PRO A 28 -4.70 11.99 -33.01
C PRO A 28 -3.98 12.78 -31.92
N VAL A 29 -4.02 14.11 -32.01
CA VAL A 29 -3.53 15.01 -30.97
C VAL A 29 -4.47 14.83 -29.76
N ARG A 30 -4.23 13.78 -28.98
CA ARG A 30 -4.56 13.82 -27.56
C ARG A 30 -3.58 14.83 -26.97
N PRO A 31 -4.04 15.84 -26.22
CA PRO A 31 -3.15 16.66 -25.43
C PRO A 31 -2.29 15.70 -24.63
N ALA A 32 -1.00 15.63 -24.96
CA ALA A 32 -0.06 14.90 -24.16
C ALA A 32 -0.05 15.62 -22.81
N LEU A 33 -0.56 14.96 -21.77
CA LEU A 33 -0.29 15.39 -20.41
C LEU A 33 1.23 15.42 -20.29
N VAL A 34 1.78 16.63 -20.24
CA VAL A 34 3.22 16.84 -20.17
C VAL A 34 3.69 16.17 -18.87
N PRO A 35 4.86 15.49 -18.85
CA PRO A 35 5.33 14.76 -17.66
C PRO A 35 5.48 15.59 -16.36
N ASN A 36 5.19 16.89 -16.40
CA ASN A 36 5.38 17.84 -15.33
C ASN A 36 4.23 18.87 -15.20
N GLU A 37 3.07 18.60 -15.80
CA GLU A 37 1.86 19.38 -15.49
C GLU A 37 1.34 18.94 -14.12
N ASP A 38 1.16 19.91 -13.22
CA ASP A 38 0.52 19.67 -11.93
C ASP A 38 -0.86 19.04 -12.19
N LEU A 39 -1.03 17.79 -11.75
CA LEU A 39 -2.33 17.12 -11.89
C LEU A 39 -3.39 17.99 -11.22
N PRO A 40 -4.58 18.13 -11.84
CA PRO A 40 -5.63 19.00 -11.32
C PRO A 40 -5.88 18.69 -9.85
N PRO A 41 -6.06 19.70 -8.98
CA PRO A 41 -6.20 19.50 -7.54
C PRO A 41 -7.34 18.52 -7.19
N GLU A 42 -8.37 18.45 -8.03
CA GLU A 42 -9.47 17.50 -7.93
C GLU A 42 -9.01 16.04 -8.01
N TYR A 43 -7.97 15.74 -8.79
CA TYR A 43 -7.35 14.42 -8.87
C TYR A 43 -6.64 14.06 -7.55
N TRP A 44 -5.89 14.99 -6.97
CA TRP A 44 -5.24 14.79 -5.68
C TRP A 44 -6.26 14.60 -4.56
N HIS A 45 -7.36 15.35 -4.57
CA HIS A 45 -8.45 15.17 -3.64
C HIS A 45 -9.11 13.79 -3.78
N ALA A 46 -9.36 13.31 -5.01
CA ALA A 46 -9.91 11.97 -5.22
C ALA A 46 -8.99 10.86 -4.68
N LEU A 47 -7.68 10.98 -4.90
CA LEU A 47 -6.70 10.02 -4.37
C LEU A 47 -6.61 10.07 -2.84
N LEU A 48 -6.60 11.27 -2.25
CA LEU A 48 -6.55 11.44 -0.80
C LEU A 48 -7.85 10.99 -0.12
N GLU A 49 -9.00 11.19 -0.75
CA GLU A 49 -10.28 10.71 -0.24
C GLU A 49 -10.41 9.19 -0.39
N GLU A 50 -9.91 8.58 -1.48
CA GLU A 50 -9.83 7.12 -1.60
C GLU A 50 -8.86 6.53 -0.54
N ALA A 51 -7.72 7.19 -0.34
CA ALA A 51 -6.77 6.83 0.71
C ALA A 51 -7.41 6.98 2.10
N ARG A 52 -8.14 8.07 2.38
CA ARG A 52 -8.85 8.31 3.64
C ARG A 52 -10.03 7.37 3.87
N ALA A 53 -10.74 6.99 2.81
CA ALA A 53 -11.80 5.99 2.88
C ALA A 53 -11.24 4.62 3.26
N LYS A 54 -10.12 4.23 2.64
CA LYS A 54 -9.31 3.08 3.07
C LYS A 54 -8.73 3.28 4.47
N SER A 55 -8.50 4.55 4.83
CA SER A 55 -7.90 4.97 6.09
C SER A 55 -8.87 5.37 7.21
N SER A 56 -10.14 4.97 7.10
CA SER A 56 -11.16 5.30 8.10
C SER A 56 -10.99 4.39 9.32
N GLY A 57 -9.90 4.61 10.07
CA GLY A 57 -9.49 3.90 11.29
C GLY A 57 -10.44 4.03 12.49
N SER A 58 -11.73 4.29 12.27
CA SER A 58 -12.74 4.41 13.31
C SER A 58 -13.77 3.28 13.23
N SER A 59 -13.31 2.03 13.33
CA SER A 59 -13.98 0.91 14.05
C SER A 59 -13.25 -0.43 13.90
N ILE A 60 -12.26 -0.55 12.99
CA ILE A 60 -11.55 -1.82 12.71
C ILE A 60 -10.96 -2.46 13.97
N ALA A 61 -10.56 -1.65 14.96
CA ALA A 61 -10.09 -2.14 16.25
C ALA A 61 -11.13 -3.02 16.97
N ALA A 62 -12.42 -2.69 16.91
CA ALA A 62 -13.48 -3.44 17.57
C ALA A 62 -14.01 -4.62 16.73
N LEU A 63 -13.61 -4.71 15.45
CA LEU A 63 -14.06 -5.77 14.56
C LEU A 63 -13.30 -7.08 14.82
N PRO A 64 -13.96 -8.22 14.64
CA PRO A 64 -13.28 -9.51 14.58
C PRO A 64 -12.44 -9.62 13.31
N LEU A 65 -11.34 -10.37 13.37
CA LEU A 65 -10.41 -10.56 12.25
C LEU A 65 -11.10 -11.01 10.95
N SER A 66 -12.17 -11.80 11.03
CA SER A 66 -12.94 -12.24 9.86
C SER A 66 -13.58 -11.09 9.08
N GLU A 67 -14.08 -10.06 9.77
CA GLU A 67 -14.85 -8.94 9.19
C GLU A 67 -13.97 -7.84 8.61
N ILE A 68 -12.68 -7.82 8.95
CA ILE A 68 -11.75 -6.79 8.48
C ILE A 68 -11.42 -7.05 7.01
N ALA A 69 -11.72 -6.10 6.13
CA ALA A 69 -11.44 -6.22 4.69
C ALA A 69 -9.94 -6.15 4.35
N GLN A 70 -9.13 -5.55 5.22
CA GLN A 70 -7.70 -5.34 5.01
C GLN A 70 -6.92 -6.66 5.15
N HIS A 71 -6.07 -6.96 4.17
CA HIS A 71 -5.21 -8.15 4.19
C HIS A 71 -3.96 -7.98 5.06
N LEU A 72 -3.50 -6.74 5.23
CA LEU A 72 -2.34 -6.39 6.04
C LEU A 72 -2.80 -5.50 7.20
N LEU A 73 -2.55 -5.96 8.43
CA LEU A 73 -3.00 -5.30 9.64
C LEU A 73 -1.78 -4.74 10.38
N ARG A 74 -1.88 -3.48 10.80
CA ARG A 74 -0.78 -2.75 11.44
C ARG A 74 -1.19 -2.25 12.81
N VAL A 75 -0.30 -2.36 13.78
CA VAL A 75 -0.49 -1.82 15.13
C VAL A 75 0.76 -1.09 15.57
N SER A 76 0.62 0.06 16.23
CA SER A 76 1.76 0.86 16.66
C SER A 76 1.71 1.18 18.15
N CYS A 77 2.87 1.08 18.81
CA CYS A 77 3.03 1.52 20.18
C CYS A 77 3.36 3.00 20.20
N ARG A 78 2.66 3.77 21.03
CA ARG A 78 2.87 5.23 21.14
C ARG A 78 4.13 5.64 21.87
N ARG A 79 4.62 4.79 22.78
CA ARG A 79 5.73 5.11 23.66
C ARG A 79 7.07 4.88 23.01
N CYS A 80 7.19 3.79 22.26
CA CYS A 80 8.42 3.40 21.58
C CYS A 80 8.33 3.53 20.06
N SER A 81 7.25 4.14 19.55
CA SER A 81 6.95 4.35 18.12
C SER A 81 7.03 3.10 17.24
N ARG A 82 7.05 1.90 17.84
CA ARG A 82 7.23 0.65 17.11
C ARG A 82 5.96 0.26 16.38
N CYS A 83 6.09 -0.15 15.14
CA CYS A 83 5.00 -0.68 14.33
C CYS A 83 5.20 -2.19 14.13
N VAL A 84 4.13 -2.96 14.32
CA VAL A 84 4.07 -4.39 14.03
C VAL A 84 3.05 -4.59 12.93
N GLU A 85 3.44 -5.32 11.90
CA GLU A 85 2.60 -5.66 10.75
C GLU A 85 2.40 -7.18 10.74
N ILE A 86 1.16 -7.60 10.50
CA ILE A 86 0.79 -9.01 10.39
C ILE A 86 -0.22 -9.18 9.27
N GLN A 87 -0.08 -10.24 8.48
CA GLN A 87 -1.10 -10.58 7.49
C GLN A 87 -2.35 -11.11 8.21
N LYS A 88 -3.54 -10.74 7.72
CA LYS A 88 -4.82 -11.21 8.25
C LYS A 88 -4.88 -12.74 8.33
N VAL A 89 -4.34 -13.45 7.33
CA VAL A 89 -4.30 -14.92 7.31
C VAL A 89 -3.50 -15.50 8.47
N ASP A 90 -2.38 -14.88 8.82
CA ASP A 90 -1.52 -15.33 9.91
C ASP A 90 -2.12 -14.95 11.27
N ALA A 91 -2.71 -13.75 11.37
CA ALA A 91 -3.46 -13.34 12.56
C ALA A 91 -4.63 -14.31 12.84
N ILE A 92 -5.35 -14.74 11.80
CA ILE A 92 -6.42 -15.73 11.91
C ILE A 92 -5.88 -17.09 12.37
N ARG A 93 -4.73 -17.53 11.85
CA ARG A 93 -4.10 -18.80 12.24
C ARG A 93 -3.63 -18.81 13.70
N LEU A 94 -3.09 -17.68 14.18
CA LEU A 94 -2.54 -17.56 15.53
C LEU A 94 -3.60 -17.29 16.61
N TYR A 95 -4.58 -16.44 16.32
CA TYR A 95 -5.53 -15.93 17.32
C TYR A 95 -6.98 -16.40 17.08
N GLY A 96 -7.28 -16.94 15.90
CA GLY A 96 -8.62 -17.38 15.51
C GLY A 96 -9.43 -16.31 14.77
N GLN A 97 -10.41 -16.74 13.99
CA GLN A 97 -11.20 -15.86 13.10
C GLN A 97 -12.05 -14.83 13.84
N ARG A 98 -12.55 -15.17 15.03
CA ARG A 98 -13.42 -14.32 15.85
C ARG A 98 -12.67 -13.42 16.82
N ALA A 99 -11.33 -13.45 16.81
CA ALA A 99 -10.54 -12.60 17.69
C ALA A 99 -10.69 -11.13 17.30
N ILE A 100 -10.87 -10.26 18.29
CA ILE A 100 -11.03 -8.81 18.09
C ILE A 100 -9.66 -8.20 17.80
N TRP A 101 -9.54 -7.39 16.75
CA TRP A 101 -8.26 -6.83 16.33
C TRP A 101 -7.57 -5.96 17.39
N LYS A 102 -8.33 -5.25 18.22
CA LYS A 102 -7.81 -4.49 19.37
C LYS A 102 -7.06 -5.38 20.36
N ASP A 103 -7.60 -6.55 20.69
CA ASP A 103 -7.01 -7.47 21.66
C ASP A 103 -5.79 -8.18 21.06
N VAL A 104 -5.87 -8.55 19.78
CA VAL A 104 -4.75 -9.11 19.02
C VAL A 104 -3.61 -8.10 18.92
N GLY A 105 -3.90 -6.86 18.53
CA GLY A 105 -2.91 -5.79 18.43
C GLY A 105 -2.29 -5.44 19.78
N ARG A 106 -3.07 -5.50 20.87
CA ARG A 106 -2.56 -5.33 22.24
C ARG A 106 -1.54 -6.41 22.60
N ARG A 107 -1.83 -7.68 22.35
CA ARG A 107 -0.94 -8.82 22.62
C ARG A 107 0.34 -8.75 21.78
N LEU A 108 0.22 -8.47 20.48
CA LEU A 108 1.38 -8.30 19.58
C LEU A 108 2.33 -7.20 20.06
N LEU A 109 1.79 -6.08 20.54
CA LEU A 109 2.60 -5.01 21.11
C LEU A 109 3.18 -5.39 22.46
N ASP A 110 2.42 -6.07 23.33
CA ASP A 110 2.91 -6.47 24.64
C ASP A 110 4.08 -7.47 24.50
N ASP A 111 4.02 -8.45 23.58
CA ASP A 111 5.12 -9.40 23.32
C ASP A 111 6.38 -8.70 22.79
N THR A 112 6.22 -7.87 21.76
CA THR A 112 7.35 -7.17 21.12
C THR A 112 7.94 -6.06 21.99
N CYS A 113 7.12 -5.38 22.79
CA CYS A 113 7.61 -4.40 23.77
C CYS A 113 8.28 -5.07 24.96
N THR A 114 7.77 -6.22 25.44
CA THR A 114 8.36 -6.98 26.56
C THR A 114 9.71 -7.58 26.20
N GLN A 115 9.87 -8.09 24.97
CA GLN A 115 11.17 -8.60 24.50
C GLN A 115 12.27 -7.52 24.54
N ARG A 116 11.92 -6.23 24.36
CA ARG A 116 12.88 -5.12 24.39
C ARG A 116 13.14 -4.56 25.79
N THR A 117 12.18 -4.58 26.71
CA THR A 117 12.42 -4.13 28.10
C THR A 117 13.41 -5.03 28.84
N ARG A 118 13.67 -6.24 28.37
CA ARG A 118 14.83 -7.04 28.82
C ARG A 118 16.18 -6.44 28.42
N ASP A 119 16.24 -5.56 27.43
CA ASP A 119 17.47 -5.02 26.85
C ASP A 119 17.80 -3.56 27.20
N SER A 120 16.93 -2.79 27.89
CA SER A 120 17.34 -1.47 28.42
C SER A 120 16.37 -0.90 29.46
N GLY A 121 16.94 -0.38 30.55
CA GLY A 121 16.22 0.08 31.75
C GLY A 121 15.57 1.46 31.65
N SER A 122 14.51 1.63 30.85
CA SER A 122 13.56 2.73 31.08
C SER A 122 12.22 2.59 30.34
N SER A 123 11.15 2.81 31.11
CA SER A 123 9.78 3.12 30.73
C SER A 123 8.88 1.93 30.29
N ASP A 124 8.14 1.42 31.27
CA ASP A 124 7.22 0.28 31.21
C ASP A 124 6.08 0.48 30.19
N CYS A 125 6.10 -0.17 29.02
CA CYS A 125 5.18 0.11 27.89
C CYS A 125 3.74 -0.44 28.03
N ARG A 126 3.35 -0.89 29.23
CA ARG A 126 2.00 -1.40 29.51
C ARG A 126 0.92 -0.33 29.27
N GLY A 127 -0.15 -0.73 28.59
CA GLY A 127 -1.42 0.00 28.48
C GLY A 127 -1.61 0.92 27.27
N LEU A 128 -0.58 1.25 26.47
CA LEU A 128 -0.68 2.28 25.41
C LEU A 128 -0.67 1.71 23.98
N ALA A 129 -1.48 0.68 23.73
CA ALA A 129 -1.74 0.22 22.37
C ALA A 129 -2.74 1.17 21.70
N ARG A 130 -2.32 1.84 20.61
CA ARG A 130 -3.28 2.32 19.62
C ARG A 130 -3.22 1.39 18.42
N VAL A 131 -4.40 0.87 18.07
CA VAL A 131 -4.62 0.30 16.75
C VAL A 131 -4.48 1.45 15.76
N CYS A 132 -3.39 1.46 14.99
CA CYS A 132 -3.34 2.21 13.75
C CYS A 132 -4.17 1.40 12.76
N GLY A 133 -5.49 1.63 12.74
CA GLY A 133 -6.18 1.46 11.48
C GLY A 133 -5.45 2.38 10.51
N ILE A 134 -4.99 1.82 9.39
CA ILE A 134 -4.94 2.64 8.18
C ILE A 134 -6.35 3.16 8.13
#